data_AF-A0A8T5P8K3-F1
#
_entry.id   AF-A0A8T5P8K3-F1
#
_cell.length_a   1.000
_cell.length_b   1.000
_cell.length_c   1.000
_cell.angle_alpha   90.00
_cell.angle_beta   90.00
_cell.angle_gamma   90.00
#
_symmetry.space_group_name_H-M   'P 1'
#
loop_
_entity.id
_entity.type
_entity.pdbx_description
1 polymer ?
#
loop_
_entity_poly.entity_id
_entity_poly.type
_entity_poly.pdbx_seq_one_letter_code
_entity_poly.pdbx_strand_id
1 'polypeptide(L)'
;MRRQCGEVKFSVWLATFILITYIILSPCFFSIDVFGQEGISKDILTVHSSIQISSNIDFTPENGVSGGNGTISNPWIIEKLSITSKQYINNEGGVGQFCIFIYNTTDHFIIQNIYVSNVTATYGIYLYHVSNGVIRYNLIENNYNTGIIAFSSDNIQITNNTIRQHNNCGLCYLYSNNIHASNNTFSSNKVADIGDFYSNNSHIGQNSYEIGISIDGAEPYISDETPDDTTYIWILTILIAVISVSIILFKLRCKRKIA
;
A
#
# COMPACT_ATOMS: atom_id res chain seq x y z
N MET A 1 -9.14 -33.38 -56.99
CA MET A 1 -9.00 -33.64 -55.53
C MET A 1 -7.58 -33.34 -55.02
N ARG A 2 -7.07 -32.09 -55.09
CA ARG A 2 -5.75 -31.71 -54.54
C ARG A 2 -5.69 -30.24 -54.04
N ARG A 3 -6.76 -29.70 -53.43
CA ARG A 3 -6.74 -28.33 -52.88
C ARG A 3 -6.96 -28.21 -51.38
N GLN A 4 -7.47 -29.24 -50.70
CA GLN A 4 -7.73 -29.18 -49.25
C GLN A 4 -6.45 -29.27 -48.38
N CYS A 5 -5.33 -29.78 -48.88
CA CYS A 5 -4.12 -30.00 -48.07
C CYS A 5 -3.27 -28.72 -47.82
N GLY A 6 -3.39 -27.70 -48.68
CA GLY A 6 -2.70 -26.41 -48.49
C GLY A 6 -3.44 -25.46 -47.55
N GLU A 7 -4.78 -25.53 -47.54
CA GLU A 7 -5.64 -24.64 -46.77
C GLU A 7 -5.61 -24.97 -45.26
N VAL A 8 -5.54 -26.24 -44.89
CA VAL A 8 -5.39 -26.69 -43.49
C VAL A 8 -4.05 -26.26 -42.90
N LYS A 9 -2.97 -26.26 -43.71
CA LYS A 9 -1.64 -25.81 -43.25
C LYS A 9 -1.63 -24.31 -42.99
N PHE A 10 -2.28 -23.51 -43.84
CA PHE A 10 -2.34 -22.06 -43.65
C PHE A 10 -3.21 -21.67 -42.44
N SER A 11 -4.34 -22.36 -42.22
CA SER A 11 -5.20 -22.09 -41.06
C SER A 11 -4.56 -22.47 -39.73
N VAL A 12 -3.77 -23.55 -39.70
CA VAL A 12 -3.01 -23.95 -38.50
C VAL A 12 -1.90 -22.94 -38.21
N TRP A 13 -1.18 -22.48 -39.23
CA TRP A 13 -0.14 -21.44 -39.09
C TRP A 13 -0.69 -20.08 -38.66
N LEU A 14 -1.88 -19.71 -39.14
CA LEU A 14 -2.54 -18.48 -38.73
C LEU A 14 -3.05 -18.57 -37.29
N ALA A 15 -3.60 -19.72 -36.89
CA ALA A 15 -4.05 -19.95 -35.52
C ALA A 15 -2.88 -19.97 -34.52
N THR A 16 -1.74 -20.57 -34.88
CA THR A 16 -0.54 -20.54 -34.03
C THR A 16 0.08 -19.15 -33.98
N PHE A 17 0.11 -18.39 -35.08
CA PHE A 17 0.58 -17.01 -35.08
C PHE A 17 -0.33 -16.08 -34.26
N ILE A 18 -1.65 -16.28 -34.29
CA ILE A 18 -2.60 -15.55 -33.44
C ILE A 18 -2.43 -15.94 -31.97
N LEU A 19 -2.21 -17.22 -31.65
CA LEU A 19 -1.95 -17.66 -30.27
C LEU A 19 -0.63 -17.10 -29.74
N ILE A 20 0.43 -17.08 -30.56
CA ILE A 20 1.74 -16.53 -30.20
C ILE A 20 1.67 -15.01 -30.08
N THR A 21 0.97 -14.31 -30.96
CA THR A 21 0.75 -12.86 -30.81
C THR A 21 -0.15 -12.53 -29.62
N TYR A 22 -1.13 -13.39 -29.26
CA TYR A 22 -1.92 -13.24 -28.03
C TYR A 22 -1.08 -13.49 -26.77
N ILE A 23 -0.11 -14.40 -26.80
CA ILE A 23 0.85 -14.62 -25.69
C ILE A 23 1.85 -13.45 -25.58
N ILE A 24 2.27 -12.86 -26.70
CA ILE A 24 3.24 -11.75 -26.74
C ILE A 24 2.59 -10.38 -26.51
N LEU A 25 1.31 -10.20 -26.86
CA LEU A 25 0.54 -8.95 -26.76
C LEU A 25 -0.49 -8.95 -25.63
N SER A 26 -0.76 -10.09 -24.97
CA SER A 26 -1.44 -10.09 -23.67
C SER A 26 -0.44 -9.60 -22.63
N PRO A 27 -0.61 -8.41 -22.04
CA PRO A 27 0.28 -7.95 -20.98
C PRO A 27 0.06 -8.73 -19.67
N CYS A 28 -0.72 -9.80 -19.69
CA CYS A 28 -1.27 -10.42 -18.50
C CYS A 28 -1.13 -11.94 -18.57
N PHE A 29 0.11 -12.44 -18.58
CA PHE A 29 0.42 -13.76 -18.05
C PHE A 29 1.82 -13.67 -17.45
N PHE A 30 1.86 -13.72 -16.11
CA PHE A 30 3.01 -13.55 -15.24
C PHE A 30 3.53 -12.11 -15.06
N SER A 31 2.69 -11.25 -14.48
CA SER A 31 3.17 -10.59 -13.27
C SER A 31 2.78 -11.50 -12.11
N ILE A 32 3.63 -12.51 -11.84
CA ILE A 32 3.78 -12.86 -10.44
C ILE A 32 4.39 -11.59 -9.85
N ASP A 33 3.59 -10.79 -9.17
CA ASP A 33 4.12 -9.85 -8.21
C ASP A 33 4.68 -10.68 -7.03
N VAL A 34 5.81 -11.35 -7.27
CA VAL A 34 6.85 -11.53 -6.25
C VAL A 34 7.55 -10.18 -6.16
N PHE A 35 6.77 -9.18 -5.79
CA PHE A 35 7.24 -8.03 -5.06
C PHE A 35 6.51 -8.06 -3.71
N GLY A 36 6.67 -9.17 -3.01
CA GLY A 36 6.96 -9.03 -1.59
C GLY A 36 8.24 -8.22 -1.56
N GLN A 37 8.15 -6.89 -1.36
CA GLN A 37 9.30 -6.12 -0.94
C GLN A 37 9.88 -6.90 0.23
N GLU A 38 11.06 -7.48 0.07
CA GLU A 38 11.84 -7.92 1.21
C GLU A 38 12.07 -6.64 2.03
N GLY A 39 11.20 -6.42 3.01
CA GLY A 39 11.45 -5.47 4.06
C GLY A 39 12.84 -5.74 4.59
N ILE A 40 13.57 -4.68 4.93
CA ILE A 40 14.92 -4.77 5.46
C ILE A 40 15.01 -5.90 6.48
N SER A 41 15.95 -6.84 6.26
CA SER A 41 16.12 -7.97 7.16
C SER A 41 16.27 -7.45 8.60
N LYS A 42 15.47 -7.98 9.52
CA LYS A 42 15.45 -7.54 10.92
C LYS A 42 16.85 -7.61 11.56
N ASP A 43 17.69 -8.50 11.06
CA ASP A 43 19.05 -8.75 11.57
C ASP A 43 20.05 -7.63 11.29
N ILE A 44 19.74 -6.71 10.36
CA ILE A 44 20.61 -5.56 10.06
C ILE A 44 20.13 -4.25 10.70
N LEU A 45 19.06 -4.30 11.50
CA LEU A 45 18.52 -3.14 12.19
C LEU A 45 19.22 -2.92 13.54
N THR A 46 19.50 -1.66 13.86
CA THR A 46 20.06 -1.30 15.16
C THR A 46 18.96 -1.33 16.21
N VAL A 47 19.14 -2.09 17.28
CA VAL A 47 18.17 -2.11 18.39
C VAL A 47 18.17 -0.75 19.07
N HIS A 48 16.98 -0.19 19.27
CA HIS A 48 16.77 1.08 19.94
C HIS A 48 15.68 0.96 21.01
N SER A 49 15.80 1.75 22.08
CA SER A 49 14.71 1.93 23.04
C SER A 49 13.50 2.61 22.37
N SER A 50 12.38 2.71 23.09
CA SER A 50 11.26 3.53 22.64
C SER A 50 11.71 4.95 22.36
N ILE A 51 11.12 5.58 21.35
CA ILE A 51 11.42 6.93 20.92
C ILE A 51 10.27 7.85 21.31
N GLN A 52 10.62 9.00 21.89
CA GLN A 52 9.67 10.05 22.20
C GLN A 52 10.21 11.39 21.67
N ILE A 53 9.43 12.03 20.82
CA ILE A 53 9.68 13.38 20.30
C ILE A 53 8.52 14.26 20.76
N SER A 54 8.76 15.15 21.72
CA SER A 54 7.73 16.02 22.29
C SER A 54 7.66 17.41 21.65
N SER A 55 8.70 17.77 20.91
CA SER A 55 8.79 18.99 20.11
C SER A 55 9.99 18.93 19.17
N ASN A 56 10.21 19.99 18.39
CA ASN A 56 11.30 20.08 17.42
C ASN A 56 12.69 19.89 18.03
N ILE A 57 12.89 20.27 19.30
CA ILE A 57 14.20 20.15 19.97
C ILE A 57 14.59 18.69 20.25
N ASP A 58 13.61 17.79 20.29
CA ASP A 58 13.83 16.39 20.62
C ASP A 58 14.24 15.56 19.41
N PHE A 59 14.27 16.14 18.20
CA PHE A 59 14.83 15.48 17.02
C PHE A 59 16.37 15.43 17.11
N THR A 60 16.87 14.58 18.00
CA THR A 60 18.29 14.39 18.28
C THR A 60 18.73 12.97 17.92
N PRO A 61 20.05 12.74 17.73
CA PRO A 61 20.58 11.40 17.52
C PRO A 61 20.22 10.39 18.62
N GLU A 62 20.09 10.84 19.87
CA GLU A 62 19.67 10.02 21.01
C GLU A 62 18.24 9.51 20.87
N ASN A 63 17.39 10.23 20.14
CA ASN A 63 16.03 9.84 19.79
C ASN A 63 15.95 9.17 18.40
N GLY A 64 17.06 8.59 17.94
CA GLY A 64 17.10 7.80 16.71
C GLY A 64 17.12 8.62 15.41
N VAL A 65 17.33 9.94 15.49
CA VAL A 65 17.44 10.80 14.31
C VAL A 65 18.82 10.66 13.68
N SER A 66 18.87 10.20 12.43
CA SER A 66 20.11 10.00 11.66
C SER A 66 20.52 11.21 10.83
N GLY A 67 19.63 12.18 10.64
CA GLY A 67 19.90 13.41 9.88
C GLY A 67 18.67 14.30 9.73
N GLY A 68 18.85 15.42 9.04
CA GLY A 68 17.79 16.40 8.80
C GLY A 68 17.97 17.72 9.53
N ASN A 69 17.08 18.67 9.24
CA ASN A 69 16.86 19.89 9.99
C ASN A 69 15.38 20.32 10.06
N GLY A 70 14.45 19.40 9.77
CA GLY A 70 13.01 19.65 9.85
C GLY A 70 12.40 20.43 8.69
N THR A 71 13.19 20.83 7.70
CA THR A 71 12.67 21.52 6.50
C THR A 71 12.15 20.54 5.46
N ILE A 72 11.27 20.99 4.56
CA ILE A 72 10.77 20.14 3.45
C ILE A 72 11.90 19.56 2.58
N SER A 73 12.97 20.33 2.38
CA SER A 73 14.15 19.90 1.60
C SER A 73 15.13 19.03 2.40
N ASN A 74 15.02 19.04 3.72
CA ASN A 74 15.93 18.32 4.61
C ASN A 74 15.18 17.90 5.91
N PRO A 75 14.22 16.96 5.81
CA PRO A 75 13.40 16.55 6.93
C PRO A 75 14.22 15.78 7.97
N TRP A 76 13.75 15.74 9.21
CA TRP A 76 14.31 14.84 10.24
C TRP A 76 14.12 13.37 9.80
N ILE A 77 15.15 12.53 9.91
CA ILE A 77 15.11 11.14 9.46
C ILE A 77 15.30 10.21 10.64
N ILE A 78 14.34 9.33 10.90
CA ILE A 78 14.43 8.20 11.84
C ILE A 78 14.44 6.92 11.00
N GLU A 79 15.57 6.20 10.98
CA GLU A 79 15.70 5.03 10.10
C GLU A 79 16.60 3.91 10.62
N LYS A 80 16.40 2.69 10.08
CA LYS A 80 17.26 1.51 10.31
C LYS A 80 17.29 1.05 11.78
N LEU A 81 16.16 1.22 12.48
CA LEU A 81 16.00 0.87 13.88
C LEU A 81 15.04 -0.32 14.08
N SER A 82 15.33 -1.11 15.10
CA SER A 82 14.46 -2.16 15.64
C SER A 82 14.00 -1.74 17.03
N ILE A 83 12.70 -1.46 17.17
CA ILE A 83 12.10 -0.98 18.41
C ILE A 83 11.07 -2.00 18.89
N THR A 84 11.49 -2.79 19.88
CA THR A 84 10.66 -3.79 20.53
C THR A 84 10.38 -3.46 21.99
N SER A 85 10.88 -2.32 22.47
CA SER A 85 10.57 -1.78 23.79
C SER A 85 9.43 -0.77 23.70
N LYS A 86 8.84 -0.42 24.85
CA LYS A 86 7.74 0.53 24.94
C LYS A 86 7.96 1.50 26.09
N GLN A 87 7.34 2.66 26.00
CA GLN A 87 7.21 3.61 27.11
C GLN A 87 5.74 3.82 27.44
N TYR A 88 5.45 4.10 28.72
CA TYR A 88 4.11 4.46 29.19
C TYR A 88 4.07 5.96 29.46
N ILE A 89 3.04 6.64 28.97
CA ILE A 89 2.72 8.02 29.35
C ILE A 89 1.25 8.06 29.83
N ASN A 90 1.00 8.91 30.82
CA ASN A 90 -0.31 9.17 31.40
C ASN A 90 -0.68 10.67 31.40
N ASN A 91 0.11 11.52 30.76
CA ASN A 91 -0.08 12.98 30.68
C ASN A 91 -0.55 13.43 29.28
N GLU A 92 -0.79 14.73 29.13
CA GLU A 92 -1.29 15.38 27.90
C GLU A 92 -0.58 14.87 26.64
N GLY A 93 -1.33 14.16 25.79
CA GLY A 93 -0.85 13.56 24.54
C GLY A 93 -1.10 12.06 24.40
N GLY A 94 -1.26 11.30 25.49
CA GLY A 94 -1.58 9.89 25.36
C GLY A 94 -1.66 9.14 26.67
N VAL A 95 -2.83 8.57 26.96
CA VAL A 95 -2.97 7.50 27.96
C VAL A 95 -2.66 6.19 27.23
N GLY A 96 -1.48 5.63 27.45
CA GLY A 96 -1.13 4.37 26.80
C GLY A 96 0.35 4.08 26.71
N GLN A 97 0.67 2.95 26.08
CA GLN A 97 2.03 2.49 25.87
C GLN A 97 2.38 2.55 24.39
N PHE A 98 3.59 2.97 24.04
CA PHE A 98 3.98 3.16 22.64
C PHE A 98 5.44 2.77 22.39
N CYS A 99 5.77 2.42 21.14
CA CYS A 99 7.16 2.24 20.71
C CYS A 99 7.77 3.55 20.19
N ILE A 100 7.06 4.24 19.30
CA ILE A 100 7.41 5.59 18.84
C ILE A 100 6.26 6.53 19.13
N PHE A 101 6.54 7.65 19.78
CA PHE A 101 5.56 8.71 19.98
C PHE A 101 6.14 10.07 19.56
N ILE A 102 5.53 10.67 18.55
CA ILE A 102 5.88 12.01 18.08
C ILE A 102 4.67 12.90 18.30
N TYR A 103 4.87 14.03 18.98
CA TYR A 103 3.80 14.96 19.26
C TYR A 103 4.24 16.41 19.27
N ASN A 104 3.28 17.30 19.02
CA ASN A 104 3.45 18.76 19.05
C ASN A 104 4.61 19.27 18.17
N THR A 105 4.65 18.83 16.91
CA THR A 105 5.63 19.30 15.92
C THR A 105 4.99 19.54 14.56
N THR A 106 5.42 20.60 13.88
CA THR A 106 5.04 20.90 12.49
C THR A 106 6.22 20.72 11.53
N ASP A 107 7.38 20.30 12.03
CA ASP A 107 8.56 20.05 11.20
C ASP A 107 8.34 18.83 10.31
N HIS A 108 9.03 18.81 9.17
CA HIS A 108 9.02 17.66 8.28
C HIS A 108 9.87 16.53 8.86
N PHE A 109 9.32 15.32 8.92
CA PHE A 109 10.06 14.14 9.36
C PHE A 109 9.72 12.90 8.52
N ILE A 110 10.66 11.96 8.49
CA ILE A 110 10.53 10.67 7.82
C ILE A 110 10.86 9.57 8.81
N ILE A 111 9.93 8.64 9.01
CA ILE A 111 10.16 7.35 9.66
C ILE A 111 10.24 6.30 8.57
N GLN A 112 11.41 5.71 8.37
CA GLN A 112 11.59 4.73 7.31
C GLN A 112 12.48 3.56 7.69
N ASN A 113 12.31 2.43 7.02
CA ASN A 113 13.24 1.31 7.16
C ASN A 113 13.37 0.82 8.61
N ILE A 114 12.28 0.89 9.39
CA ILE A 114 12.26 0.43 10.79
C ILE A 114 11.42 -0.83 10.98
N TYR A 115 11.71 -1.53 12.07
CA TYR A 115 10.89 -2.61 12.60
C TYR A 115 10.31 -2.21 13.96
N VAL A 116 8.99 -2.30 14.08
CA VAL A 116 8.27 -2.00 15.33
C VAL A 116 7.41 -3.20 15.71
N SER A 117 7.67 -3.76 16.89
CA SER A 117 6.85 -4.86 17.41
C SER A 117 6.95 -4.97 18.92
N ASN A 118 5.84 -4.69 19.61
CA ASN A 118 5.72 -4.96 21.03
C ASN A 118 4.30 -5.38 21.41
N VAL A 119 4.12 -6.65 21.79
CA VAL A 119 2.82 -7.28 22.14
C VAL A 119 2.10 -6.64 23.32
N THR A 120 2.78 -5.73 24.03
CA THR A 120 2.24 -5.01 25.17
C THR A 120 2.21 -3.49 24.96
N ALA A 121 2.71 -2.95 23.84
CA ALA A 121 2.55 -1.55 23.51
C ALA A 121 1.17 -1.33 22.91
N THR A 122 0.39 -0.39 23.45
CA THR A 122 -0.90 0.00 22.88
C THR A 122 -0.73 0.42 21.41
N TYR A 123 0.27 1.25 21.12
CA TYR A 123 0.50 1.79 19.79
C TYR A 123 1.91 1.45 19.31
N GLY A 124 2.06 1.02 18.06
CA GLY A 124 3.39 0.90 17.46
C GLY A 124 3.99 2.29 17.24
N ILE A 125 3.39 3.05 16.34
CA ILE A 125 3.74 4.44 16.06
C ILE A 125 2.53 5.31 16.41
N TYR A 126 2.74 6.30 17.27
CA TYR A 126 1.73 7.26 17.64
C TYR A 126 2.16 8.68 17.23
N LEU A 127 1.32 9.32 16.42
CA LEU A 127 1.41 10.70 16.01
C LEU A 127 0.27 11.48 16.67
N TYR A 128 0.58 12.53 17.44
CA TYR A 128 -0.43 13.36 18.12
C TYR A 128 -0.15 14.85 17.94
N HIS A 129 -1.07 15.60 17.33
CA HIS A 129 -0.82 17.02 17.00
C HIS A 129 0.47 17.23 16.23
N VAL A 130 0.64 16.47 15.14
CA VAL A 130 1.80 16.61 14.25
C VAL A 130 1.39 16.99 12.85
N SER A 131 2.33 17.58 12.11
CA SER A 131 2.17 17.80 10.67
C SER A 131 3.38 17.30 9.88
N ASN A 132 3.21 17.09 8.58
CA ASN A 132 4.32 16.91 7.63
C ASN A 132 5.17 15.63 7.83
N GLY A 133 4.56 14.57 8.36
CA GLY A 133 5.22 13.28 8.58
C GLY A 133 5.12 12.33 7.38
N VAL A 134 6.18 11.59 7.12
CA VAL A 134 6.19 10.47 6.15
C VAL A 134 6.59 9.18 6.85
N ILE A 135 5.75 8.15 6.77
CA ILE A 135 6.01 6.80 7.29
C ILE A 135 6.12 5.85 6.10
N ARG A 136 7.30 5.30 5.83
CA ARG A 136 7.50 4.43 4.65
C ARG A 136 8.47 3.27 4.80
N TYR A 137 8.26 2.18 4.06
CA TYR A 137 9.18 1.03 4.05
C TYR A 137 9.40 0.41 5.44
N ASN A 138 8.38 0.45 6.30
CA ASN A 138 8.46 -0.09 7.65
C ASN A 138 7.73 -1.42 7.78
N LEU A 139 8.20 -2.23 8.73
CA LEU A 139 7.49 -3.42 9.20
C LEU A 139 6.95 -3.15 10.61
N ILE A 140 5.63 -3.08 10.74
CA ILE A 140 4.96 -2.75 12.01
C ILE A 140 3.99 -3.88 12.33
N GLU A 141 4.33 -4.69 13.33
CA GLU A 141 3.57 -5.90 13.63
C GLU A 141 3.40 -6.19 15.11
N ASN A 142 2.39 -6.98 15.46
CA ASN A 142 2.21 -7.52 16.82
C ASN A 142 2.20 -6.45 17.93
N ASN A 143 1.63 -5.27 17.69
CA ASN A 143 1.36 -4.31 18.75
C ASN A 143 0.00 -4.60 19.41
N TYR A 144 -0.12 -4.25 20.69
CA TYR A 144 -1.27 -4.66 21.50
C TYR A 144 -2.60 -4.10 21.01
N ASN A 145 -2.67 -2.90 20.43
CA ASN A 145 -3.93 -2.33 19.96
C ASN A 145 -3.84 -1.93 18.49
N THR A 146 -3.07 -0.88 18.16
CA THR A 146 -3.00 -0.32 16.80
C THR A 146 -1.55 -0.26 16.32
N GLY A 147 -1.32 -0.54 15.03
CA GLY A 147 0.00 -0.43 14.42
C GLY A 147 0.48 1.02 14.33
N ILE A 148 -0.24 1.84 13.56
CA ILE A 148 -0.02 3.28 13.43
C ILE A 148 -1.29 4.01 13.83
N ILE A 149 -1.16 5.03 14.67
CA ILE A 149 -2.25 5.96 14.98
C ILE A 149 -1.83 7.40 14.72
N ALA A 150 -2.63 8.13 13.94
CA ALA A 150 -2.50 9.58 13.75
C ALA A 150 -3.71 10.29 14.34
N PHE A 151 -3.51 11.05 15.42
CA PHE A 151 -4.57 11.74 16.13
C PHE A 151 -4.38 13.24 15.98
N SER A 152 -5.42 13.93 15.52
CA SER A 152 -5.44 15.37 15.30
C SER A 152 -4.17 15.86 14.59
N SER A 153 -3.83 15.16 13.50
CA SER A 153 -2.62 15.38 12.72
C SER A 153 -2.97 15.82 11.31
N ASP A 154 -2.02 16.45 10.61
CA ASP A 154 -2.24 16.99 9.26
C ASP A 154 -1.12 16.61 8.30
N ASN A 155 -1.46 16.39 7.03
CA ASN A 155 -0.48 16.15 5.96
C ASN A 155 0.49 15.00 6.29
N ILE A 156 -0.06 13.82 6.58
CA ILE A 156 0.72 12.62 6.90
C ILE A 156 0.65 11.65 5.72
N GLN A 157 1.80 11.16 5.28
CA GLN A 157 1.91 10.17 4.22
C GLN A 157 2.34 8.83 4.81
N ILE A 158 1.57 7.78 4.57
CA ILE A 158 1.86 6.41 4.99
C ILE A 158 1.96 5.57 3.73
N THR A 159 3.18 5.18 3.32
CA THR A 159 3.38 4.51 2.04
C THR A 159 4.32 3.32 2.09
N ASN A 160 4.06 2.25 1.32
CA ASN A 160 4.98 1.12 1.22
C ASN A 160 5.33 0.46 2.57
N ASN A 161 4.39 0.39 3.51
CA ASN A 161 4.60 -0.29 4.79
C ASN A 161 3.93 -1.66 4.80
N THR A 162 4.47 -2.58 5.60
CA THR A 162 3.77 -3.81 6.00
C THR A 162 3.25 -3.65 7.43
N ILE A 163 1.92 -3.66 7.60
CA ILE A 163 1.26 -3.36 8.86
C ILE A 163 0.28 -4.47 9.23
N ARG A 164 0.62 -5.29 10.24
CA ARG A 164 -0.10 -6.54 10.47
C ARG A 164 -0.20 -7.00 11.92
N GLN A 165 -1.12 -7.91 12.19
CA GLN A 165 -1.21 -8.62 13.48
C GLN A 165 -1.48 -7.71 14.68
N HIS A 166 -2.29 -6.66 14.50
CA HIS A 166 -2.72 -5.77 15.60
C HIS A 166 -4.12 -6.16 16.11
N ASN A 167 -4.41 -5.94 17.40
CA ASN A 167 -5.71 -6.33 17.95
C ASN A 167 -6.89 -5.40 17.58
N ASN A 168 -6.62 -4.29 16.90
CA ASN A 168 -7.61 -3.35 16.39
C ASN A 168 -7.30 -2.97 14.93
N CYS A 169 -7.04 -1.69 14.60
CA CYS A 169 -6.62 -1.31 13.25
C CYS A 169 -5.14 -1.58 12.99
N GLY A 170 -4.79 -1.80 11.72
CA GLY A 170 -3.42 -1.61 11.26
C GLY A 170 -3.01 -0.13 11.32
N LEU A 171 -3.78 0.73 10.64
CA LEU A 171 -3.68 2.19 10.67
C LEU A 171 -5.02 2.76 11.14
N CYS A 172 -5.05 3.54 12.22
CA CYS A 172 -6.22 4.38 12.50
C CYS A 172 -5.80 5.86 12.42
N TYR A 173 -6.67 6.73 11.92
CA TYR A 173 -6.47 8.16 12.06
C TYR A 173 -7.78 8.86 12.45
N LEU A 174 -7.65 9.81 13.38
CA LEU A 174 -8.78 10.43 14.07
C LEU A 174 -8.65 11.94 14.09
N TYR A 175 -9.74 12.66 13.81
CA TYR A 175 -9.79 14.13 13.81
C TYR A 175 -8.67 14.78 13.01
N SER A 176 -8.22 14.10 11.95
CA SER A 176 -7.02 14.44 11.20
C SER A 176 -7.40 15.02 9.83
N ASN A 177 -6.44 15.60 9.12
CA ASN A 177 -6.66 16.09 7.77
C ASN A 177 -5.53 15.63 6.84
N ASN A 178 -5.83 15.48 5.56
CA ASN A 178 -4.85 15.22 4.51
C ASN A 178 -3.98 13.97 4.79
N ILE A 179 -4.59 12.89 5.28
CA ILE A 179 -3.90 11.62 5.50
C ILE A 179 -3.88 10.82 4.19
N HIS A 180 -2.69 10.49 3.72
CA HIS A 180 -2.49 9.77 2.45
C HIS A 180 -1.91 8.39 2.73
N ALA A 181 -2.71 7.34 2.57
CA ALA A 181 -2.28 5.95 2.75
C ALA A 181 -2.27 5.22 1.40
N SER A 182 -1.08 4.87 0.89
CA SER A 182 -0.98 4.14 -0.39
C SER A 182 0.14 3.11 -0.48
N ASN A 183 -0.06 2.08 -1.29
CA ASN A 183 0.94 1.02 -1.51
C ASN A 183 1.36 0.29 -0.22
N ASN A 184 0.50 0.25 0.80
CA ASN A 184 0.76 -0.51 2.02
C ASN A 184 0.13 -1.90 1.92
N THR A 185 0.71 -2.85 2.66
CA THR A 185 0.16 -4.20 2.84
C THR A 185 -0.35 -4.34 4.26
N PHE A 186 -1.66 -4.53 4.39
CA PHE A 186 -2.32 -4.82 5.66
C PHE A 186 -2.77 -6.27 5.72
N SER A 187 -2.58 -6.92 6.87
CA SER A 187 -3.02 -8.29 7.08
C SER A 187 -3.17 -8.62 8.56
N SER A 188 -4.08 -9.54 8.88
CA SER A 188 -4.26 -10.12 10.21
C SER A 188 -4.47 -9.09 11.33
N ASN A 189 -4.94 -7.90 10.99
CA ASN A 189 -5.48 -6.95 11.97
C ASN A 189 -6.87 -7.44 12.38
N LYS A 190 -7.33 -7.20 13.61
CA LYS A 190 -8.56 -7.87 14.10
C LYS A 190 -9.85 -7.12 13.82
N VAL A 191 -9.80 -5.78 13.72
CA VAL A 191 -11.01 -4.96 13.59
C VAL A 191 -11.10 -4.32 12.21
N ALA A 192 -10.04 -3.64 11.77
CA ALA A 192 -9.95 -3.04 10.44
C ALA A 192 -8.49 -3.04 9.99
N ASP A 193 -8.24 -2.90 8.69
CA ASP A 193 -6.89 -2.60 8.23
C ASP A 193 -6.60 -1.10 8.32
N ILE A 194 -7.57 -0.29 7.88
CA ILE A 194 -7.55 1.16 8.02
C ILE A 194 -8.83 1.63 8.71
N GLY A 195 -8.72 2.49 9.72
CA GLY A 195 -9.83 3.20 10.33
C GLY A 195 -9.72 4.71 10.13
N ASP A 196 -10.70 5.32 9.48
CA ASP A 196 -10.86 6.78 9.35
C ASP A 196 -11.98 7.23 10.31
N PHE A 197 -11.67 8.10 11.27
CA PHE A 197 -12.66 8.59 12.22
C PHE A 197 -12.66 10.12 12.27
N TYR A 198 -13.70 10.74 11.72
CA TYR A 198 -13.92 12.19 11.72
C TYR A 198 -12.75 12.98 11.09
N SER A 199 -12.13 12.44 10.05
CA SER A 199 -11.03 13.10 9.33
C SER A 199 -11.50 13.62 7.97
N ASN A 200 -10.75 14.57 7.38
CA ASN A 200 -11.12 15.17 6.10
C ASN A 200 -9.97 15.15 5.10
N ASN A 201 -10.31 15.17 3.81
CA ASN A 201 -9.37 15.26 2.69
C ASN A 201 -8.31 14.14 2.70
N SER A 202 -8.63 13.00 3.30
CA SER A 202 -7.76 11.83 3.31
C SER A 202 -7.93 11.05 2.01
N HIS A 203 -6.84 10.46 1.54
CA HIS A 203 -6.81 9.62 0.36
C HIS A 203 -6.25 8.25 0.73
N ILE A 204 -7.04 7.22 0.47
CA ILE A 204 -6.63 5.83 0.61
C ILE A 204 -6.70 5.22 -0.79
N GLY A 205 -5.56 4.72 -1.31
CA GLY A 205 -5.53 4.14 -2.65
C GLY A 205 -4.38 3.14 -2.80
N GLN A 206 -4.54 2.14 -3.67
CA GLN A 206 -3.47 1.18 -4.00
C GLN A 206 -2.90 0.40 -2.78
N ASN A 207 -3.67 0.13 -1.73
CA ASN A 207 -3.21 -0.76 -0.65
C ASN A 207 -3.79 -2.18 -0.81
N SER A 208 -3.09 -3.16 -0.24
CA SER A 208 -3.58 -4.53 -0.09
C SER A 208 -4.18 -4.70 1.31
N TYR A 209 -5.36 -5.32 1.38
CA TYR A 209 -6.14 -5.48 2.61
C TYR A 209 -6.57 -6.94 2.80
N GLU A 210 -6.75 -7.35 4.05
CA GLU A 210 -7.42 -8.59 4.42
C GLU A 210 -8.85 -8.32 4.91
N ILE A 211 -9.05 -7.24 5.68
CA ILE A 211 -10.33 -6.80 6.24
C ILE A 211 -10.87 -5.55 5.52
N GLY A 212 -10.01 -4.57 5.25
CA GLY A 212 -10.39 -3.33 4.57
C GLY A 212 -10.54 -2.10 5.49
N ILE A 213 -11.32 -1.14 5.03
CA ILE A 213 -11.41 0.23 5.55
C ILE A 213 -12.70 0.39 6.36
N SER A 214 -12.59 0.87 7.59
CA SER A 214 -13.72 1.32 8.42
C SER A 214 -13.75 2.85 8.45
N ILE A 215 -14.92 3.43 8.23
CA ILE A 215 -15.14 4.88 8.29
C ILE A 215 -16.15 5.17 9.41
N ASP A 216 -15.79 6.07 10.32
CA ASP A 216 -16.60 6.52 11.45
C ASP A 216 -17.20 5.38 12.29
N GLY A 217 -16.47 4.28 12.41
CA GLY A 217 -16.88 3.10 13.18
C GLY A 217 -17.89 2.20 12.47
N ALA A 218 -18.14 2.42 11.17
CA ALA A 218 -18.87 1.47 10.34
C ALA A 218 -18.10 0.15 10.17
N GLU A 219 -18.82 -0.91 9.83
CA GLU A 219 -18.21 -2.20 9.48
C GLU A 219 -17.18 -2.02 8.35
N PRO A 220 -16.01 -2.66 8.42
CA PRO A 220 -14.98 -2.54 7.40
C PRO A 220 -15.47 -3.02 6.03
N TYR A 221 -15.04 -2.33 4.98
CA TYR A 221 -15.27 -2.72 3.60
C TYR A 221 -13.97 -2.65 2.80
N ILE A 222 -13.81 -3.52 1.82
CA ILE A 222 -12.72 -3.42 0.85
C ILE A 222 -13.20 -2.48 -0.25
N SER A 223 -12.56 -1.32 -0.40
CA SER A 223 -12.85 -0.43 -1.53
C SER A 223 -12.37 -1.12 -2.81
N ASP A 224 -13.30 -1.62 -3.64
CA ASP A 224 -13.01 -2.17 -4.95
C ASP A 224 -12.42 -1.08 -5.86
N GLU A 225 -11.08 -0.93 -5.84
CA GLU A 225 -10.33 -0.31 -6.94
C GLU A 225 -9.86 -1.39 -7.94
N THR A 226 -10.61 -2.48 -8.08
CA THR A 226 -10.49 -3.27 -9.31
C THR A 226 -11.16 -2.47 -10.42
N PRO A 227 -10.56 -2.35 -11.62
CA PRO A 227 -11.29 -1.81 -12.77
C PRO A 227 -12.56 -2.64 -12.90
N ASP A 228 -13.72 -2.01 -12.74
CA ASP A 228 -15.04 -2.65 -12.75
C ASP A 228 -15.09 -3.72 -13.85
N ASP A 229 -15.61 -4.91 -13.56
CA ASP A 229 -15.71 -6.02 -14.53
C ASP A 229 -16.33 -5.56 -15.86
N THR A 230 -17.14 -4.50 -15.83
CA THR A 230 -17.66 -3.81 -17.01
C THR A 230 -16.56 -3.33 -17.96
N THR A 231 -15.46 -2.77 -17.46
CA THR A 231 -14.30 -2.31 -18.24
C THR A 231 -13.65 -3.46 -19.01
N TYR A 232 -13.52 -4.65 -18.38
CA TYR A 232 -13.02 -5.85 -19.05
C TYR A 232 -14.01 -6.39 -20.08
N ILE A 233 -15.32 -6.35 -19.79
CA ILE A 233 -16.38 -6.75 -20.73
C ILE A 233 -16.37 -5.85 -21.97
N TRP A 234 -16.19 -4.53 -21.82
CA TRP A 234 -16.08 -3.58 -22.94
C TRP A 234 -14.85 -3.85 -23.82
N ILE A 235 -13.69 -4.09 -23.20
CA ILE A 235 -12.46 -4.44 -23.94
C ILE A 235 -12.65 -5.76 -24.71
N LEU A 236 -13.26 -6.77 -24.08
CA LEU A 236 -13.51 -8.06 -24.70
C LEU A 236 -14.52 -7.97 -25.87
N THR A 237 -15.59 -7.19 -25.72
CA THR A 237 -16.58 -6.99 -26.80
C THR A 237 -15.98 -6.27 -28.00
N ILE A 238 -15.14 -5.25 -27.77
CA ILE A 238 -14.42 -4.56 -28.85
C ILE A 238 -13.48 -5.53 -29.59
N LEU A 239 -12.74 -6.36 -28.86
CA LEU A 239 -11.84 -7.37 -29.45
C LEU A 239 -12.60 -8.39 -30.31
N ILE A 240 -13.73 -8.90 -29.84
CA ILE A 240 -14.57 -9.85 -30.59
C ILE A 240 -15.12 -9.20 -31.87
N ALA A 241 -15.53 -7.92 -31.81
CA ALA A 241 -16.03 -7.19 -32.98
C ALA A 241 -14.92 -7.01 -34.04
N VAL A 242 -13.71 -6.63 -33.63
CA VAL A 242 -12.55 -6.47 -34.53
C VAL A 242 -12.17 -7.79 -35.20
N ILE A 243 -12.16 -8.90 -34.46
CA ILE A 243 -11.89 -10.24 -34.99
C ILE A 243 -12.98 -10.63 -36.01
N SER A 244 -14.26 -10.39 -35.69
CA SER A 244 -15.38 -10.73 -36.56
C SER A 244 -15.34 -9.96 -37.89
N VAL A 245 -15.05 -8.67 -37.85
CA VAL A 245 -14.87 -7.84 -39.06
C VAL A 245 -13.69 -8.33 -39.90
N SER A 246 -12.58 -8.68 -39.25
CA SER A 246 -11.39 -9.21 -39.94
C SER A 246 -11.68 -10.52 -40.67
N ILE A 247 -12.46 -11.43 -40.06
CA ILE A 247 -12.90 -12.69 -40.69
C ILE A 247 -13.83 -12.42 -41.88
N ILE A 248 -14.75 -11.47 -41.76
CA ILE A 248 -15.68 -11.11 -42.84
C ILE A 248 -14.91 -10.52 -44.02
N LEU A 249 -14.00 -9.57 -43.78
CA LEU A 249 -13.17 -8.97 -44.81
C LEU A 249 -12.27 -10.00 -45.51
N PHE A 250 -11.75 -10.97 -44.76
CA PHE A 250 -11.00 -12.09 -45.31
C PHE A 250 -11.87 -12.96 -46.24
N LYS A 251 -13.08 -13.35 -45.80
CA LYS A 251 -14.04 -14.10 -46.62
C LYS A 251 -14.43 -13.35 -47.91
N LEU A 252 -14.61 -12.03 -47.83
CA LEU A 252 -14.92 -11.19 -48.99
C LEU A 252 -13.74 -11.10 -49.98
N ARG A 253 -12.50 -10.99 -49.48
CA ARG A 253 -11.30 -11.03 -50.32
C ARG A 253 -11.11 -12.39 -51.00
N CYS A 254 -11.43 -13.50 -50.34
CA CYS A 254 -11.38 -14.83 -50.95
C CYS A 254 -12.44 -15.01 -52.05
N LYS A 255 -13.68 -14.53 -51.84
CA LYS A 255 -14.73 -14.60 -52.88
C LYS A 255 -14.38 -13.79 -54.13
N ARG A 256 -13.74 -12.62 -53.99
CA ARG A 256 -13.29 -11.79 -55.12
C ARG A 256 -12.13 -12.39 -55.93
N LYS A 257 -11.42 -13.40 -55.42
CA LYS A 257 -10.33 -14.07 -56.14
C LYS A 257 -10.78 -15.32 -56.91
N ILE A 258 -12.06 -15.69 -56.82
CA ILE A 258 -12.64 -16.90 -57.44
C ILE A 258 -13.65 -16.54 -58.55
N ALA A 259 -14.02 -15.26 -58.66
CA ALA A 259 -14.71 -14.68 -59.82
C ALA A 259 -13.67 -14.09 -60.78
#